data_AF-A0A7X2MQQ6-F1
#
_entry.id   AF-A0A7X2MQQ6-F1
#
_cell.length_a   1.000
_cell.length_b   1.000
_cell.length_c   1.000
_cell.angle_alpha   90.00
_cell.angle_beta   90.00
_cell.angle_gamma   90.00
#
_symmetry.space_group_name_H-M   'P 1'
#
loop_
_entity.id
_entity.type
_entity.pdbx_description
1 polymer ?
#
loop_
_entity_poly.entity_id
_entity_poly.type
_entity_poly.pdbx_seq_one_letter_code
_entity_poly.pdbx_strand_id
1 'polypeptide(L)'
;PGIVALLRLPLCRCNPNQIASYPAEWQPEQCHYTWQARGEKAPESVHLYLNGGFLVLKPDNAMFDALEKRIAAIDDLSIYPFSEQDLLNEVFADRWKPLSYIYNALKTLPFQHSGLWHDEEVKNLHYILAKPWKRDLGQPESQRDRFYALDKLWWEKSGLI
;
A
#
# COMPACT_ATOMS: atom_id res chain seq x y z
N PRO A 1 -1.73 16.26 23.53
CA PRO A 1 -2.42 17.05 22.48
C PRO A 1 -1.94 16.66 21.07
N GLY A 2 -2.74 16.09 20.17
CA GLY A 2 -3.87 15.19 20.35
C GLY A 2 -3.54 13.90 19.59
N ILE A 3 -4.09 12.78 20.05
CA ILE A 3 -3.92 11.48 19.40
C ILE A 3 -4.58 11.58 18.02
N VAL A 4 -3.80 11.80 16.97
CA VAL A 4 -4.23 11.46 15.61
C VAL A 4 -4.10 9.94 15.56
N ALA A 5 -5.21 9.23 15.77
CA ALA A 5 -5.26 7.83 15.38
C ALA A 5 -5.19 7.82 13.85
N LEU A 6 -3.96 7.84 13.33
CA LEU A 6 -3.68 7.61 11.94
C LEU A 6 -4.08 6.18 11.64
N LEU A 7 -5.24 6.01 11.04
CA LEU A 7 -5.71 4.74 10.56
C LEU A 7 -5.06 4.53 9.18
N ARG A 8 -4.10 3.60 9.10
CA ARG A 8 -3.25 3.39 7.91
C ARG A 8 -3.14 1.90 7.59
N LEU A 9 -2.82 1.54 6.36
CA LEU A 9 -2.64 0.13 6.02
C LEU A 9 -1.18 -0.30 6.08
N PRO A 10 -0.88 -1.51 6.57
CA PRO A 10 0.41 -2.14 6.30
C PRO A 10 0.64 -2.25 4.79
N LEU A 11 1.85 -1.95 4.32
CA LEU A 11 2.25 -2.25 2.96
C LEU A 11 2.56 -3.75 2.83
N CYS A 12 2.18 -4.34 1.69
CA CYS A 12 2.69 -5.66 1.32
C CYS A 12 4.18 -5.59 1.00
N ARG A 13 5.00 -6.31 1.78
CA ARG A 13 6.47 -6.38 1.59
C ARG A 13 6.93 -7.69 0.97
N CYS A 14 6.07 -8.44 0.27
CA CYS A 14 6.45 -9.75 -0.29
C CYS A 14 7.39 -9.69 -1.50
N ASN A 15 7.42 -8.57 -2.24
CA ASN A 15 8.18 -8.36 -3.49
C ASN A 15 8.29 -9.60 -4.44
N PRO A 16 7.19 -10.29 -4.79
CA PRO A 16 7.25 -11.54 -5.56
C PRO A 16 7.78 -11.37 -6.99
N ASN A 17 7.77 -10.13 -7.51
CA ASN A 17 8.29 -9.82 -8.84
C ASN A 17 9.76 -9.38 -8.81
N GLN A 18 10.41 -9.43 -7.63
CA GLN A 18 11.82 -9.05 -7.44
C GLN A 18 12.14 -7.67 -8.04
N ILE A 19 11.29 -6.69 -7.75
CA ILE A 19 11.48 -5.32 -8.22
C ILE A 19 12.80 -4.81 -7.64
N ALA A 20 13.76 -4.53 -8.51
CA ALA A 20 15.15 -4.24 -8.13
C ALA A 20 15.30 -2.97 -7.27
N SER A 21 14.37 -2.02 -7.39
CA SER A 21 14.34 -0.81 -6.56
C SER A 21 13.74 -1.02 -5.17
N TYR A 22 13.18 -2.20 -4.88
CA TYR A 22 12.62 -2.48 -3.55
C TYR A 22 13.72 -3.02 -2.62
N PRO A 23 13.62 -2.76 -1.31
CA PRO A 23 14.60 -3.26 -0.35
C PRO A 23 14.72 -4.79 -0.37
N ALA A 24 15.94 -5.30 -0.16
CA ALA A 24 16.25 -6.73 -0.28
C ALA A 24 15.55 -7.59 0.80
N GLU A 25 15.25 -7.00 1.94
CA GLU A 25 14.52 -7.61 3.04
C GLU A 25 13.02 -7.73 2.77
N TRP A 26 12.48 -7.12 1.69
CA TRP A 26 11.08 -7.28 1.33
C TRP A 26 10.83 -8.70 0.80
N GLN A 27 10.45 -9.57 1.74
CA GLN A 27 10.17 -10.99 1.56
C GLN A 27 8.89 -11.36 2.32
N PRO A 28 8.23 -12.50 2.00
CA PRO A 28 7.00 -12.92 2.67
C PRO A 28 7.09 -12.94 4.20
N GLU A 29 8.24 -13.32 4.76
CA GLU A 29 8.50 -13.39 6.20
C GLU A 29 8.45 -12.01 6.87
N GLN A 30 8.76 -10.95 6.13
CA GLN A 30 8.69 -9.55 6.56
C GLN A 30 7.36 -8.87 6.21
N CYS A 31 6.39 -9.59 5.65
CA CYS A 31 5.10 -9.04 5.29
C CYS A 31 4.05 -9.33 6.37
N HIS A 32 3.42 -8.28 6.91
CA HIS A 32 2.34 -8.42 7.89
C HIS A 32 1.18 -9.30 7.38
N TYR A 33 0.83 -9.18 6.10
CA TYR A 33 -0.25 -9.95 5.48
C TYR A 33 0.06 -11.45 5.40
N THR A 34 1.33 -11.86 5.37
CA THR A 34 1.70 -13.28 5.40
C THR A 34 1.27 -13.92 6.70
N TRP A 35 1.58 -13.27 7.82
CA TRP A 35 1.23 -13.76 9.15
C TRP A 35 -0.28 -13.72 9.39
N GLN A 36 -0.93 -12.64 8.94
CA GLN A 36 -2.40 -12.54 8.98
C GLN A 36 -3.08 -13.67 8.20
N ALA A 37 -2.63 -13.95 6.98
CA ALA A 37 -3.18 -15.03 6.15
C ALA A 37 -2.98 -16.43 6.77
N ARG A 38 -1.97 -16.61 7.62
CA ARG A 38 -1.73 -17.86 8.38
C ARG A 38 -2.56 -17.95 9.67
N GLY A 39 -3.20 -16.86 10.09
CA GLY A 39 -3.83 -16.78 11.41
C GLY A 39 -2.82 -16.78 12.56
N GLU A 40 -1.57 -16.38 12.28
CA GLU A 40 -0.46 -16.40 13.22
C GLU A 40 -0.10 -14.98 13.68
N LYS A 41 0.46 -14.87 14.90
CA LYS A 41 1.02 -13.61 15.39
C LYS A 41 2.35 -13.35 14.66
N ALA A 42 2.46 -12.19 14.02
CA ALA A 42 3.72 -11.76 13.42
C ALA A 42 4.84 -11.61 14.49
N PRO A 43 6.08 -12.03 14.20
CA PRO A 43 7.24 -11.76 15.06
C PRO A 43 7.44 -10.26 15.28
N GLU A 44 8.06 -9.89 16.40
CA GLU A 44 8.34 -8.48 16.73
C GLU A 44 9.25 -7.78 15.71
N SER A 45 10.09 -8.55 15.02
CA SER A 45 10.94 -8.05 13.92
C SER A 45 10.14 -7.60 12.70
N VAL A 46 8.88 -8.03 12.55
CA VAL A 46 8.00 -7.63 11.45
C VAL A 46 7.31 -6.33 11.83
N HIS A 47 8.07 -5.23 11.73
CA HIS A 47 7.53 -3.90 12.01
C HIS A 47 6.45 -3.53 11.00
N LEU A 48 5.41 -2.84 11.47
CA LEU A 48 4.41 -2.26 10.59
C LEU A 48 5.06 -1.15 9.76
N TYR A 49 4.85 -1.20 8.45
CA TYR A 49 5.30 -0.18 7.52
C TYR A 49 4.09 0.26 6.71
N LEU A 50 3.79 1.56 6.73
CA LEU A 50 2.53 2.09 6.21
C LEU A 50 2.53 2.15 4.68
N ASN A 51 1.35 2.00 4.08
CA ASN A 51 1.08 2.36 2.69
C ASN A 51 0.52 3.78 2.59
N GLY A 52 1.16 4.65 1.80
CA GLY A 52 0.79 6.06 1.65
C GLY A 52 -0.53 6.32 0.89
N GLY A 53 -1.14 5.30 0.29
CA GLY A 53 -2.30 5.47 -0.60
C GLY A 53 -3.63 5.81 0.07
N PHE A 54 -3.76 5.57 1.38
CA PHE A 54 -4.97 5.93 2.12
C PHE A 54 -4.65 6.22 3.57
N LEU A 55 -5.10 7.38 4.04
CA LEU A 55 -4.83 7.89 5.38
C LEU A 55 -6.10 8.51 5.94
N VAL A 56 -6.43 8.21 7.20
CA VAL A 56 -7.39 9.02 7.97
C VAL A 56 -6.60 9.98 8.86
N LEU A 57 -6.78 11.28 8.62
CA LEU A 57 -6.02 12.35 9.24
C LEU A 57 -6.95 13.32 9.96
N LYS A 58 -6.49 13.86 11.08
CA LYS A 58 -7.06 15.07 11.67
C LYS A 58 -6.19 16.26 11.22
N PRO A 59 -6.73 17.25 10.51
CA PRO A 59 -5.98 18.45 10.15
C PRO A 59 -5.42 19.15 11.40
N ASP A 60 -4.15 19.55 11.33
CA ASP A 60 -3.42 20.20 12.41
C ASP A 60 -2.31 21.07 11.80
N ASN A 61 -2.40 22.39 12.00
CA ASN A 61 -1.43 23.35 11.46
C ASN A 61 -0.03 23.14 12.04
N ALA A 62 0.10 22.75 13.31
CA ALA A 62 1.41 22.51 13.90
C ALA A 62 2.08 21.28 13.25
N MET A 63 1.29 20.27 12.90
CA MET A 63 1.78 19.10 12.17
C MET A 63 2.13 19.45 10.72
N PHE A 64 1.33 20.29 10.08
CA PHE A 64 1.64 20.81 8.74
C PHE A 64 2.98 21.54 8.72
N ASP A 65 3.18 22.53 9.61
CA ASP A 65 4.42 23.30 9.71
C ASP A 65 5.63 22.40 10.03
N ALA A 66 5.44 21.37 10.86
CA ALA A 66 6.48 20.40 11.17
C ALA A 66 6.87 19.55 9.95
N LEU A 67 5.88 19.09 9.18
CA LEU A 67 6.12 18.35 7.93
C LEU A 67 6.82 19.22 6.89
N GLU A 68 6.38 20.47 6.70
CA GLU A 68 7.00 21.41 5.76
C GLU A 68 8.46 21.67 6.12
N LYS A 69 8.76 21.97 7.39
CA LYS A 69 10.15 22.15 7.87
C LYS A 69 10.98 20.88 7.68
N ARG A 70 10.40 19.70 7.95
CA ARG A 70 11.11 18.44 7.77
C ARG A 70 11.46 18.20 6.31
N ILE A 71 10.53 18.48 5.39
CA ILE A 71 10.74 18.37 3.94
C ILE A 71 11.83 19.33 3.48
N ALA A 72 11.77 20.60 3.92
CA ALA A 72 12.76 21.62 3.56
C ALA A 72 14.18 21.30 4.06
N ALA A 73 14.31 20.47 5.09
CA ALA A 73 15.58 20.02 5.65
C ALA A 73 16.09 18.69 5.05
N ILE A 74 15.44 18.13 4.03
CA ILE A 74 15.94 16.93 3.34
C ILE A 74 17.01 17.34 2.33
N ASP A 75 18.27 17.01 2.64
CA ASP A 75 19.39 17.26 1.72
C ASP A 75 19.57 16.15 0.68
N ASP A 76 19.18 14.92 1.02
CA ASP A 76 19.31 13.74 0.15
C ASP A 76 17.96 13.01 0.04
N LEU A 77 17.30 13.14 -1.12
CA LEU A 77 16.04 12.47 -1.40
C LEU A 77 16.19 10.97 -1.68
N SER A 78 17.41 10.48 -1.94
CA SER A 78 17.65 9.06 -2.25
C SER A 78 17.35 8.14 -1.06
N ILE A 79 17.34 8.68 0.17
CA ILE A 79 16.96 7.96 1.39
C ILE A 79 15.46 7.63 1.44
N TYR A 80 14.65 8.21 0.54
CA TYR A 80 13.20 8.02 0.46
C TYR A 80 12.78 7.39 -0.88
N PRO A 81 13.14 6.12 -1.14
CA PRO A 81 12.77 5.44 -2.39
C PRO A 81 11.25 5.32 -2.60
N PHE A 82 10.45 5.42 -1.53
CA PHE A 82 8.99 5.47 -1.56
C PHE A 82 8.43 6.85 -1.22
N SER A 83 9.23 7.91 -1.43
CA SER A 83 8.82 9.31 -1.37
C SER A 83 8.09 9.68 -0.07
N GLU A 84 6.85 10.17 -0.16
CA GLU A 84 6.07 10.60 1.00
C GLU A 84 5.75 9.46 1.95
N GLN A 85 5.66 8.22 1.46
CA GLN A 85 5.38 7.06 2.32
C GLN A 85 6.49 6.82 3.33
N ASP A 86 7.75 6.94 2.93
CA ASP A 86 8.88 6.79 3.86
C ASP A 86 8.92 7.93 4.87
N LEU A 87 8.77 9.18 4.41
CA LEU A 87 8.69 10.35 5.29
C LEU A 87 7.55 10.20 6.30
N LEU A 88 6.37 9.73 5.87
CA LEU A 88 5.24 9.52 6.75
C LEU A 88 5.44 8.35 7.72
N ASN A 89 6.23 7.33 7.36
CA ASN A 89 6.64 6.26 8.28
C ASN A 89 7.61 6.79 9.33
N GLU A 90 8.56 7.63 8.95
CA GLU A 90 9.49 8.29 9.87
C GLU A 90 8.77 9.22 10.84
N VAL A 91 8.04 10.22 10.31
CA VAL A 91 7.42 11.27 11.13
C VAL A 91 6.40 10.69 12.10
N PHE A 92 5.62 9.70 11.66
CA PHE A 92 4.54 9.12 12.46
C PHE A 92 4.87 7.75 13.06
N ALA A 93 6.13 7.36 13.14
CA ALA A 93 6.56 6.15 13.81
C ALA A 93 5.86 6.00 15.17
N ASP A 94 5.28 4.83 15.43
CA ASP A 94 4.52 4.48 16.65
C ASP A 94 3.29 5.36 16.98
N ARG A 95 2.89 6.25 16.06
CA ARG A 95 1.76 7.17 16.22
C ARG A 95 0.60 6.85 15.28
N TRP A 96 0.50 5.61 14.82
CA TRP A 96 -0.56 5.15 13.93
C TRP A 96 -1.09 3.76 14.29
N LYS A 97 -2.31 3.46 13.84
CA LYS A 97 -3.00 2.19 14.03
C LYS A 97 -3.33 1.55 12.68
N PRO A 98 -3.13 0.23 12.52
CA PRO A 98 -3.46 -0.43 11.28
C PRO A 98 -4.97 -0.48 11.03
N LEU A 99 -5.37 -0.28 9.78
CA LEU A 99 -6.70 -0.58 9.25
C LEU A 99 -6.73 -1.96 8.59
N SER A 100 -7.93 -2.50 8.43
CA SER A 100 -8.14 -3.67 7.57
C SER A 100 -7.81 -3.34 6.11
N TYR A 101 -7.12 -4.26 5.43
CA TYR A 101 -6.68 -4.09 4.04
C TYR A 101 -7.81 -3.69 3.09
N ILE A 102 -9.06 -4.07 3.39
CA ILE A 102 -10.24 -3.81 2.56
C ILE A 102 -10.47 -2.31 2.27
N TYR A 103 -9.93 -1.41 3.10
CA TYR A 103 -10.08 0.04 2.94
C TYR A 103 -9.07 0.68 1.98
N ASN A 104 -8.04 -0.05 1.53
CA ASN A 104 -7.03 0.38 0.56
C ASN A 104 -6.29 -0.87 0.04
N ALA A 105 -7.09 -1.78 -0.53
CA ALA A 105 -6.65 -3.10 -0.94
C ALA A 105 -5.75 -2.97 -2.18
N LEU A 106 -4.48 -3.40 -2.10
CA LEU A 106 -3.60 -3.28 -3.26
C LEU A 106 -4.04 -4.27 -4.34
N LYS A 107 -4.02 -3.84 -5.61
CA LYS A 107 -4.33 -4.67 -6.78
C LYS A 107 -3.55 -6.00 -6.84
N THR A 108 -2.42 -6.07 -6.14
CA THR A 108 -1.55 -7.26 -6.09
C THR A 108 -1.94 -8.27 -5.03
N LEU A 109 -2.73 -7.89 -4.00
CA LEU A 109 -3.10 -8.76 -2.88
C LEU A 109 -3.83 -10.06 -3.27
N PRO A 110 -4.76 -10.10 -4.24
CA PRO A 110 -5.42 -11.35 -4.61
C PRO A 110 -4.44 -12.44 -5.07
N PHE A 111 -3.26 -12.04 -5.56
CA PHE A 111 -2.23 -12.96 -6.07
C PHE A 111 -1.13 -13.23 -5.05
N GLN A 112 -0.86 -12.27 -4.16
CA GLN A 112 0.18 -12.36 -3.13
C GLN A 112 -0.33 -13.03 -1.84
N HIS A 113 -1.61 -12.82 -1.52
CA HIS A 113 -2.26 -13.24 -0.30
C HIS A 113 -3.70 -13.71 -0.61
N SER A 114 -3.83 -14.66 -1.53
CA SER A 114 -5.15 -15.17 -1.96
C SER A 114 -5.99 -15.71 -0.81
N GLY A 115 -5.36 -16.34 0.19
CA GLY A 115 -6.05 -16.83 1.39
C GLY A 115 -6.58 -15.75 2.33
N LEU A 116 -6.16 -14.49 2.15
CA LEU A 116 -6.68 -13.33 2.87
C LEU A 116 -7.76 -12.59 2.05
N TRP A 117 -7.80 -12.79 0.74
CA TRP A 117 -8.55 -11.94 -0.16
C TRP A 117 -10.01 -12.38 -0.31
N HIS A 118 -10.92 -11.47 0.03
CA HIS A 118 -12.37 -11.61 -0.15
C HIS A 118 -12.90 -10.44 -1.00
N ASP A 119 -13.30 -10.71 -2.26
CA ASP A 119 -13.71 -9.71 -3.24
C ASP A 119 -14.85 -8.81 -2.72
N GLU A 120 -15.85 -9.43 -2.07
CA GLU A 120 -17.05 -8.82 -1.54
C GLU A 120 -16.80 -7.89 -0.35
N GLU A 121 -15.68 -8.06 0.36
CA GLU A 121 -15.33 -7.24 1.50
C GLU A 121 -14.61 -5.95 1.10
N VAL A 122 -13.90 -5.97 -0.04
CA VAL A 122 -13.08 -4.84 -0.51
C VAL A 122 -13.94 -3.60 -0.73
N LYS A 123 -13.57 -2.51 -0.05
CA LYS A 123 -14.25 -1.21 -0.12
C LYS A 123 -13.53 -0.26 -1.07
N ASN A 124 -12.20 -0.26 -1.05
CA ASN A 124 -11.39 0.55 -1.96
C ASN A 124 -10.25 -0.29 -2.55
N LEU A 125 -10.11 -0.27 -3.88
CA LEU A 125 -9.04 -0.93 -4.61
C LEU A 125 -7.97 0.09 -5.04
N HIS A 126 -6.73 -0.13 -4.61
CA HIS A 126 -5.59 0.71 -4.92
C HIS A 126 -4.78 0.14 -6.08
N TYR A 127 -4.89 0.80 -7.23
CA TYR A 127 -4.20 0.48 -8.47
C TYR A 127 -2.73 0.96 -8.44
N ILE A 128 -1.88 0.19 -7.77
CA ILE A 128 -0.41 0.35 -7.78
C ILE A 128 0.21 -0.22 -9.07
N LEU A 129 1.47 0.14 -9.33
CA LEU A 129 2.24 -0.27 -10.53
C LEU A 129 1.59 0.20 -11.84
N ALA A 130 1.45 -0.69 -12.82
CA ALA A 130 0.78 -0.40 -14.10
C ALA A 130 -0.67 0.05 -13.87
N LYS A 131 -1.02 1.18 -14.47
CA LYS A 131 -2.29 1.86 -14.24
C LYS A 131 -3.40 1.33 -15.16
N PRO A 132 -4.64 1.20 -14.67
CA PRO A 132 -5.72 0.56 -15.42
C PRO A 132 -6.11 1.32 -16.69
N TRP A 133 -6.01 2.65 -16.70
CA TRP A 133 -6.28 3.48 -17.89
C TRP A 133 -5.26 3.31 -19.02
N LYS A 134 -4.15 2.59 -18.79
CA LYS A 134 -3.19 2.20 -19.83
C LYS A 134 -3.43 0.77 -20.34
N ARG A 135 -4.44 0.07 -19.82
CA ARG A 135 -4.75 -1.31 -20.20
C ARG A 135 -5.32 -1.34 -21.61
N ASP A 136 -4.73 -2.17 -22.48
CA ASP A 136 -5.38 -2.57 -23.72
C ASP A 136 -6.53 -3.51 -23.40
N LEU A 137 -7.78 -3.07 -23.60
CA LEU A 137 -8.96 -3.90 -23.36
C LEU A 137 -9.26 -4.84 -24.54
N GLY A 138 -8.70 -4.57 -25.72
CA GLY A 138 -8.86 -5.37 -26.94
C GLY A 138 -7.91 -6.56 -27.04
N GLN A 139 -6.93 -6.66 -26.14
CA GLN A 139 -5.92 -7.72 -26.21
C GLN A 139 -6.54 -9.14 -26.16
N PRO A 140 -6.00 -10.10 -26.96
CA PRO A 140 -6.43 -11.49 -26.95
C PRO A 140 -6.34 -12.12 -25.55
N GLU A 141 -7.22 -13.06 -25.24
CA GLU A 141 -7.27 -13.73 -23.93
C GLU A 141 -5.92 -14.37 -23.56
N SER A 142 -5.24 -14.98 -24.53
CA SER A 142 -3.92 -15.59 -24.35
C SER A 142 -2.81 -14.64 -23.93
N GLN A 143 -3.02 -13.32 -24.06
CA GLN A 143 -2.04 -12.29 -23.69
C GLN A 143 -2.41 -11.58 -22.37
N ARG A 144 -3.57 -11.89 -21.78
CA ARG A 144 -4.05 -11.24 -20.56
C ARG A 144 -3.22 -11.68 -19.36
N ASP A 145 -2.60 -10.71 -18.70
CA ASP A 145 -1.95 -10.96 -17.42
C ASP A 145 -2.97 -11.08 -16.28
N ARG A 146 -2.50 -11.52 -15.12
CA ARG A 146 -3.31 -11.70 -13.91
C ARG A 146 -4.05 -10.44 -13.45
N PHE A 147 -3.57 -9.24 -13.79
CA PHE A 147 -4.20 -7.98 -13.40
C PHE A 147 -5.31 -7.52 -14.36
N TYR A 148 -5.47 -8.15 -15.52
CA TYR A 148 -6.44 -7.72 -16.53
C TYR A 148 -7.86 -7.57 -15.99
N ALA A 149 -8.34 -8.54 -15.20
CA ALA A 149 -9.70 -8.51 -14.66
C ALA A 149 -9.94 -7.29 -13.74
N LEU A 150 -8.98 -6.98 -12.87
CA LEU A 150 -9.06 -5.80 -12.00
C LEU A 150 -8.90 -4.51 -12.79
N ASP A 151 -8.01 -4.46 -13.78
CA ASP A 151 -7.87 -3.27 -14.61
C ASP A 151 -9.13 -3.01 -15.44
N LYS A 152 -9.80 -4.05 -15.95
CA LYS A 152 -11.11 -3.95 -16.61
C LYS A 152 -12.20 -3.46 -15.66
N LEU A 153 -12.22 -3.95 -14.41
CA LEU A 153 -13.17 -3.49 -13.39
C LEU A 153 -13.09 -1.97 -13.16
N TRP A 154 -11.89 -1.36 -13.24
CA TRP A 154 -11.75 0.10 -13.16
C TRP A 154 -12.54 0.82 -14.26
N TRP A 155 -12.47 0.31 -15.49
CA TRP A 155 -13.19 0.88 -16.64
C TRP A 155 -14.70 0.70 -16.51
N GLU A 156 -15.16 -0.47 -16.08
CA GLU A 156 -16.58 -0.74 -15.83
C GLU A 156 -17.15 0.18 -14.74
N LYS A 157 -16.36 0.47 -13.69
CA LYS A 157 -16.78 1.35 -12.59
C LYS A 157 -16.63 2.84 -12.92
N SER A 158 -15.80 3.21 -13.89
CA SER A 158 -15.69 4.61 -14.32
C SER A 158 -16.82 5.04 -15.26
N GLY A 159 -17.59 4.08 -15.81
CA GLY A 159 -18.66 4.34 -16.77
C GLY A 159 -18.16 4.72 -18.16
N LEU A 160 -16.89 4.44 -18.46
CA LEU A 160 -16.26 4.70 -19.76
C LEU A 160 -16.43 3.53 -20.74
N ILE A 161 -16.82 2.35 -20.24
CA ILE A 161 -17.23 1.17 -21.02
C ILE A 161 -18.50 0.55 -20.44
#